data_AF-A0A7X1GSV6-F1
#
_entry.id   AF-A0A7X1GSV6-F1
#
_cell.length_a   1.000
_cell.length_b   1.000
_cell.length_c   1.000
_cell.angle_alpha   90.00
_cell.angle_beta   90.00
_cell.angle_gamma   90.00
#
_symmetry.space_group_name_H-M   'P 1'
#
loop_
_entity.id
_entity.type
_entity.pdbx_description
1 polymer ?
#
loop_
_entity_poly.entity_id
_entity_poly.type
_entity_poly.pdbx_seq_one_letter_code
_entity_poly.pdbx_strand_id
1 'polypeptide(L)'
;MDEFERPSDRRVAEIIDQRVGAGESDLVVGWQQMLAGLLEKMAPFLSAGRLVTFRTLLPEEKTFFETLHRDVAVPGQVTAIFISPSVRHQMMGGQPPAGGVAQAIQPSGNPPDAGILLACRVNDHQTIVNVLFAHPPHTPAVDVYDQGRLIAGYSYASIPDCRKEIGIILGRHLSALST
;
A
#
# COMPACT_ATOMS: atom_id res chain seq x y z
N MET A 1 10.42 28.70 12.53
CA MET A 1 11.81 28.55 12.04
C MET A 1 12.56 27.89 13.19
N ASP A 2 12.76 26.58 13.26
CA ASP A 2 12.75 25.51 12.27
C ASP A 2 11.90 24.33 12.77
N GLU A 3 11.09 23.76 11.90
CA GLU A 3 10.36 22.51 12.16
C GLU A 3 11.29 21.36 11.76
N PHE A 4 11.72 20.57 12.74
CA PHE A 4 12.55 19.39 12.52
C PHE A 4 11.74 18.34 11.75
N GLU A 5 11.86 18.35 10.43
CA GLU A 5 11.43 17.25 9.57
C GLU A 5 12.05 15.94 10.08
N ARG A 6 11.19 14.97 10.38
CA ARG A 6 11.65 13.67 10.89
C ARG A 6 12.31 12.90 9.73
N PRO A 7 13.43 12.21 9.97
CA PRO A 7 14.14 11.45 8.92
C PRO A 7 13.29 10.37 8.25
N SER A 8 12.19 9.94 8.87
CA SER A 8 11.20 9.02 8.30
C SER A 8 10.42 9.62 7.12
N ASP A 9 10.06 10.90 7.19
CA ASP A 9 9.23 11.57 6.18
C ASP A 9 10.04 11.85 4.92
N ARG A 10 11.32 12.20 5.12
CA ARG A 10 12.30 12.32 4.05
C ARG A 10 12.53 10.99 3.33
N ARG A 11 12.51 9.87 4.05
CA ARG A 11 12.70 8.53 3.48
C ARG A 11 11.54 8.09 2.58
N VAL A 12 10.31 8.44 2.92
CA VAL A 12 9.12 8.11 2.10
C VAL A 12 9.10 8.96 0.83
N ALA A 13 9.39 10.26 0.94
CA ALA A 13 9.48 11.16 -0.21
C ALA A 13 10.65 10.80 -1.16
N GLU A 14 11.83 10.47 -0.61
CA GLU A 14 13.01 10.12 -1.39
C GLU A 14 12.85 8.79 -2.15
N ILE A 15 12.12 7.80 -1.61
CA ILE A 15 11.82 6.53 -2.32
C ILE A 15 10.85 6.77 -3.49
N ILE A 16 9.94 7.75 -3.39
CA ILE A 16 9.02 8.14 -4.47
C ILE A 16 9.79 8.84 -5.60
N ASP A 17 10.77 9.68 -5.26
CA ASP A 17 11.57 10.46 -6.21
C ASP A 17 12.69 9.64 -6.86
N GLN A 18 13.22 8.62 -6.17
CA GLN A 18 14.23 7.69 -6.67
C GLN A 18 13.62 6.39 -7.20
N ARG A 19 12.64 6.45 -8.11
CA ARG A 19 12.24 5.30 -8.96
C ARG A 19 13.37 4.92 -9.94
N VAL A 20 14.53 4.59 -9.39
CA VAL A 20 15.69 4.02 -10.06
C VAL A 20 15.32 2.60 -10.49
N GLY A 21 15.64 2.28 -11.73
CA GLY A 21 15.20 1.05 -12.42
C GLY A 21 15.42 -0.23 -11.61
N ALA A 22 14.61 -1.24 -11.93
CA ALA A 22 14.66 -2.58 -11.36
C ALA A 22 16.09 -3.04 -11.03
N GLY A 23 16.32 -3.43 -9.77
CA GLY A 23 17.65 -3.79 -9.27
C GLY A 23 17.68 -4.05 -7.76
N GLU A 24 18.80 -4.59 -7.31
CA GLU A 24 19.14 -4.73 -5.89
C GLU A 24 19.61 -3.39 -5.33
N SER A 25 18.99 -2.95 -4.24
CA SER A 25 19.45 -1.80 -3.45
C SER A 25 19.12 -2.07 -1.99
N ASP A 26 20.03 -1.72 -1.08
CA ASP A 26 19.81 -1.83 0.37
C ASP A 26 18.51 -1.12 0.82
N LEU A 27 18.12 -0.07 0.09
CA LEU A 27 16.85 0.62 0.29
C LEU A 27 15.64 -0.25 -0.05
N VAL A 28 15.68 -1.00 -1.15
CA VAL A 28 14.61 -1.91 -1.56
C VAL A 28 14.52 -3.10 -0.61
N VAL A 29 15.65 -3.63 -0.16
CA VAL A 29 15.71 -4.71 0.83
C VAL A 29 15.07 -4.27 2.15
N GLY A 30 15.50 -3.13 2.70
CA GLY A 30 14.96 -2.61 3.95
C GLY A 30 13.47 -2.25 3.85
N TRP A 31 13.06 -1.72 2.70
CA TRP A 31 11.65 -1.43 2.41
C TRP A 31 10.80 -2.71 2.38
N GLN A 32 11.21 -3.73 1.63
CA GLN A 32 10.47 -4.99 1.58
C GLN A 32 10.40 -5.66 2.96
N GLN A 33 11.48 -5.64 3.75
CA GLN A 33 11.46 -6.17 5.12
C GLN A 33 10.44 -5.45 6.01
N MET A 34 10.30 -4.12 5.86
CA MET A 34 9.27 -3.37 6.57
C MET A 34 7.86 -3.82 6.17
N LEU A 35 7.60 -4.00 4.88
CA LEU A 35 6.31 -4.48 4.37
C LEU A 35 6.01 -5.92 4.83
N ALA A 36 7.01 -6.80 4.80
CA ALA A 36 6.91 -8.17 5.28
C ALA A 36 6.53 -8.19 6.77
N GLY A 37 7.26 -7.43 7.61
CA GLY A 37 6.98 -7.35 9.04
C GLY A 37 5.60 -6.75 9.37
N LEU A 38 5.06 -5.90 8.49
CA LEU A 38 3.67 -5.45 8.60
C LEU A 38 2.68 -6.56 8.27
N LEU A 39 2.87 -7.29 7.16
CA LEU A 39 2.02 -8.41 6.77
C LEU A 39 2.03 -9.53 7.82
N GLU A 40 3.20 -9.83 8.41
CA GLU A 40 3.34 -10.78 9.51
C GLU A 40 2.50 -10.40 10.74
N LYS A 41 2.53 -9.12 11.14
CA LYS A 41 1.70 -8.62 12.24
C LYS A 41 0.21 -8.67 11.92
N MET A 42 -0.14 -8.48 10.66
CA MET A 42 -1.53 -8.51 10.20
C MET A 42 -2.04 -9.93 9.92
N ALA A 43 -1.17 -10.93 9.81
CA ALA A 43 -1.50 -12.30 9.42
C ALA A 43 -2.73 -12.91 10.14
N PRO A 44 -2.93 -12.73 11.47
CA PRO A 44 -4.13 -13.24 12.16
C PRO A 44 -5.46 -12.66 11.67
N PHE A 45 -5.43 -11.53 10.97
CA PHE A 45 -6.60 -10.82 10.45
C PHE A 45 -6.78 -10.98 8.94
N LEU A 46 -5.79 -11.56 8.24
CA LEU A 46 -5.84 -11.76 6.80
C LEU A 46 -6.59 -13.05 6.47
N SER A 47 -7.24 -13.07 5.31
CA SER A 47 -7.97 -14.24 4.82
C SER A 47 -7.66 -14.44 3.34
N ALA A 48 -7.35 -15.68 2.98
CA ALA A 48 -6.98 -16.05 1.62
C ALA A 48 -8.15 -15.77 0.65
N GLY A 49 -7.85 -15.24 -0.54
CA GLY A 49 -8.84 -14.87 -1.53
C GLY A 49 -9.67 -13.63 -1.17
N ARG A 50 -9.30 -12.89 -0.12
CA ARG A 50 -10.05 -11.71 0.33
C ARG A 50 -9.15 -10.49 0.44
N LEU A 51 -9.71 -9.35 0.02
CA LEU A 51 -9.19 -8.04 0.36
C LEU A 51 -9.82 -7.58 1.67
N VAL A 52 -9.01 -7.39 2.71
CA VAL A 52 -9.46 -6.90 4.02
C VAL A 52 -9.00 -5.46 4.27
N THR A 53 -9.60 -4.82 5.27
CA THR A 53 -9.20 -3.48 5.73
C THR A 53 -9.54 -3.33 7.22
N PHE A 54 -9.16 -2.20 7.81
CA PHE A 54 -9.43 -1.85 9.19
C PHE A 54 -10.92 -1.57 9.43
N ARG A 55 -11.39 -1.87 10.64
CA ARG A 55 -12.82 -1.74 11.00
C ARG A 55 -13.31 -0.29 10.99
N THR A 56 -12.45 0.65 11.36
CA THR A 56 -12.78 2.07 11.47
C THR A 56 -12.10 2.81 10.32
N LEU A 57 -12.91 3.32 9.38
CA LEU A 57 -12.49 4.12 8.24
C LEU A 57 -13.25 5.43 8.22
N LEU A 58 -12.64 6.49 7.66
CA LEU A 58 -13.37 7.70 7.31
C LEU A 58 -14.39 7.40 6.19
N PRO A 59 -15.47 8.18 6.06
CA PRO A 59 -16.51 7.93 5.05
C PRO A 59 -15.98 7.82 3.61
N GLU A 60 -15.05 8.69 3.24
CA GLU A 60 -14.39 8.69 1.92
C GLU A 60 -13.51 7.46 1.71
N GLU A 61 -12.76 7.05 2.74
CA GLU A 61 -11.90 5.85 2.70
C GLU A 61 -12.73 4.58 2.60
N LYS A 62 -13.87 4.54 3.30
CA LYS A 62 -14.84 3.45 3.20
C LYS A 62 -15.40 3.35 1.78
N THR A 63 -15.80 4.48 1.19
CA THR A 63 -16.31 4.53 -0.18
C THR A 63 -15.25 4.05 -1.18
N PHE A 64 -14.00 4.46 -0.98
CA PHE A 64 -12.88 4.00 -1.79
C PHE A 64 -12.67 2.48 -1.67
N PHE A 65 -12.62 1.97 -0.44
CA PHE A 65 -12.45 0.55 -0.16
C PHE A 65 -13.57 -0.30 -0.74
N GLU A 66 -14.84 0.12 -0.61
CA GLU A 66 -15.98 -0.62 -1.18
C GLU A 66 -15.91 -0.70 -2.71
N THR A 67 -15.36 0.33 -3.35
CA THR A 67 -15.11 0.31 -4.79
C THR A 67 -13.94 -0.61 -5.13
N LEU A 68 -12.84 -0.51 -4.40
CA LEU A 68 -11.65 -1.35 -4.58
C LEU A 68 -11.98 -2.84 -4.38
N HIS A 69 -12.73 -3.18 -3.33
CA HIS A 69 -13.15 -4.54 -3.01
C HIS A 69 -14.05 -5.15 -4.09
N ARG A 70 -14.82 -4.33 -4.81
CA ARG A 70 -15.66 -4.78 -5.93
C ARG A 70 -14.84 -5.01 -7.20
N ASP A 71 -13.89 -4.12 -7.46
CA ASP A 71 -13.11 -4.11 -8.71
C ASP A 71 -11.97 -5.14 -8.70
N VAL A 72 -11.43 -5.49 -7.52
CA VAL A 72 -10.26 -6.36 -7.39
C VAL A 72 -10.65 -7.78 -6.99
N ALA A 73 -10.44 -8.71 -7.92
CA ALA A 73 -10.48 -10.14 -7.63
C ALA A 73 -9.15 -10.60 -7.02
N VAL A 74 -9.17 -11.02 -5.75
CA VAL A 74 -7.99 -11.57 -5.06
C VAL A 74 -7.92 -13.08 -5.27
N PRO A 75 -6.80 -13.64 -5.79
CA PRO A 75 -6.67 -15.08 -5.98
C PRO A 75 -6.75 -15.88 -4.67
N GLY A 76 -7.23 -17.12 -4.75
CA GLY A 76 -7.55 -17.94 -3.55
C GLY A 76 -6.37 -18.24 -2.62
N GLN A 77 -5.12 -18.18 -3.11
CA GLN A 77 -3.90 -18.36 -2.31
C GLN A 77 -3.21 -17.06 -1.89
N VAL A 78 -3.85 -15.91 -2.14
CA VAL A 78 -3.33 -14.57 -1.84
C VAL A 78 -4.09 -13.97 -0.68
N THR A 79 -3.36 -13.34 0.24
CA THR A 79 -3.91 -12.46 1.27
C THR A 79 -3.64 -11.03 0.88
N ALA A 80 -4.64 -10.15 0.99
CA ALA A 80 -4.49 -8.74 0.67
C ALA A 80 -5.11 -7.85 1.74
N ILE A 81 -4.44 -6.74 2.06
CA ILE A 81 -4.93 -5.71 2.98
C ILE A 81 -4.86 -4.34 2.32
N PHE A 82 -5.94 -3.58 2.42
CA PHE A 82 -5.97 -2.16 2.13
C PHE A 82 -5.69 -1.36 3.41
N ILE A 83 -4.79 -0.39 3.31
CA ILE A 83 -4.42 0.52 4.40
C ILE A 83 -4.76 1.94 3.92
N SER A 84 -5.76 2.54 4.58
CA SER A 84 -6.22 3.88 4.23
C SER A 84 -5.21 4.97 4.63
N PRO A 85 -5.28 6.18 4.05
CA PRO A 85 -4.41 7.29 4.42
C PRO A 85 -4.41 7.59 5.92
N SER A 86 -5.57 7.57 6.58
CA SER A 86 -5.69 7.83 8.01
C SER A 86 -5.00 6.77 8.86
N VAL A 87 -5.15 5.48 8.52
CA VAL A 87 -4.48 4.38 9.21
C VAL A 87 -2.97 4.47 9.00
N ARG A 88 -2.52 4.72 7.76
CA ARG A 88 -1.10 4.87 7.46
C ARG A 88 -0.50 6.05 8.23
N HIS A 89 -1.20 7.18 8.32
CA HIS A 89 -0.77 8.32 9.11
C HIS A 89 -0.61 7.96 10.60
N GLN A 90 -1.56 7.21 11.18
CA GLN A 90 -1.46 6.72 12.56
C GLN A 90 -0.28 5.77 12.77
N MET A 91 -0.04 4.85 11.82
CA MET A 91 1.10 3.94 11.88
C MET A 91 2.44 4.69 11.84
N MET A 92 2.49 5.83 11.15
CA MET A 92 3.67 6.71 11.07
C MET A 92 3.83 7.64 12.29
N GLY A 93 3.04 7.42 13.36
CA GLY A 93 3.11 8.21 14.58
C GLY A 93 2.31 9.52 14.54
N GLY A 94 1.40 9.66 13.57
CA GLY A 94 0.37 10.69 13.59
C GLY A 94 -0.69 10.38 14.65
N GLN A 95 -1.18 11.40 15.35
CA GLN A 95 -2.28 11.19 16.30
C GLN A 95 -3.58 10.89 15.54
N PRO A 96 -4.38 9.90 15.98
CA PRO A 96 -5.75 9.75 15.49
C PRO A 96 -6.53 11.05 15.72
N PRO A 97 -7.43 11.48 14.82
CA PRO A 97 -8.39 12.51 15.16
C PRO A 97 -9.23 11.99 16.33
N ALA A 98 -9.06 12.59 17.51
CA ALA A 98 -9.81 12.23 18.70
C ALA A 98 -11.30 12.52 18.46
N GLY A 99 -12.16 11.53 18.73
CA GLY A 99 -13.58 11.62 18.46
C GLY A 99 -14.26 12.76 19.21
N GLY A 100 -15.09 13.51 18.49
CA GLY A 100 -16.02 14.51 19.03
C GLY A 100 -15.58 15.94 18.71
N VAL A 101 -16.33 16.58 17.81
CA VAL A 101 -16.07 17.86 17.11
C VAL A 101 -14.86 17.83 16.17
N ALA A 102 -15.18 17.86 14.87
CA ALA A 102 -14.24 18.12 13.79
C ALA A 102 -13.64 19.53 13.97
N GLN A 103 -12.65 19.67 14.85
CA GLN A 103 -11.64 20.68 14.64
C GLN A 103 -10.78 20.15 13.51
N ALA A 104 -11.02 20.71 12.33
CA ALA A 104 -10.20 20.53 11.16
C ALA A 104 -8.75 20.86 11.53
N ILE A 105 -7.98 19.84 11.90
CA ILE A 105 -6.63 19.74 11.38
C ILE A 105 -6.87 19.68 9.87
N GLN A 106 -6.88 20.84 9.21
CA GLN A 106 -6.85 20.87 7.76
C GLN A 106 -5.52 20.21 7.41
N PRO A 107 -5.51 19.01 6.80
CA PRO A 107 -4.37 18.69 5.97
C PRO A 107 -4.42 19.78 4.90
N SER A 108 -3.33 20.51 4.71
CA SER A 108 -3.17 21.32 3.51
C SER A 108 -3.37 20.39 2.31
N GLY A 109 -4.54 20.48 1.68
CA GLY A 109 -4.89 19.70 0.48
C GLY A 109 -5.37 18.27 0.75
N ASN A 110 -6.14 17.74 -0.20
CA ASN A 110 -6.47 16.31 -0.28
C ASN A 110 -5.19 15.47 -0.05
N PRO A 111 -5.26 14.34 0.68
CA PRO A 111 -4.09 13.48 0.87
C PRO A 111 -3.47 13.16 -0.50
N PRO A 112 -2.14 13.03 -0.61
CA PRO A 112 -1.47 12.85 -1.90
C PRO A 112 -1.82 11.51 -2.57
N ASP A 113 -2.53 10.62 -1.88
CA ASP A 113 -2.99 9.32 -2.36
C ASP A 113 -4.24 8.85 -1.61
N ALA A 114 -4.89 7.83 -2.17
CA ALA A 114 -6.08 7.19 -1.62
C ALA A 114 -5.76 5.93 -0.78
N GLY A 115 -4.51 5.74 -0.35
CA GLY A 115 -4.04 4.62 0.45
C GLY A 115 -3.13 3.65 -0.32
N ILE A 116 -2.83 2.53 0.34
CA ILE A 116 -2.05 1.43 -0.25
C ILE A 116 -2.78 0.09 -0.15
N LEU A 117 -2.49 -0.82 -1.07
CA LEU A 117 -2.84 -2.24 -0.96
C LEU A 117 -1.55 -3.05 -0.88
N LEU A 118 -1.45 -3.90 0.14
CA LEU A 118 -0.37 -4.87 0.28
C LEU A 118 -0.93 -6.27 0.09
N ALA A 119 -0.24 -7.09 -0.69
CA ALA A 119 -0.62 -8.47 -0.91
C ALA A 119 0.59 -9.39 -0.97
N CYS A 120 0.41 -10.61 -0.48
CA CYS A 120 1.39 -11.69 -0.54
C CYS A 120 0.66 -13.04 -0.61
N ARG A 121 1.41 -14.11 -0.86
CA ARG A 121 0.86 -15.45 -0.74
C ARG A 121 0.66 -15.79 0.74
N VAL A 122 -0.34 -16.63 1.03
CA VAL A 122 -0.60 -17.12 2.39
C VAL A 122 0.67 -17.75 2.97
N ASN A 123 1.10 -17.28 4.14
CA ASN A 123 2.30 -17.74 4.86
C ASN A 123 3.64 -17.56 4.09
N ASP A 124 3.67 -16.72 3.06
CA ASP A 124 4.85 -16.47 2.25
C ASP A 124 4.98 -14.97 1.92
N HIS A 125 5.92 -14.32 2.62
CA HIS A 125 6.24 -12.90 2.49
C HIS A 125 7.48 -12.65 1.61
N GLN A 126 7.99 -13.67 0.90
CA GLN A 126 9.16 -13.52 0.01
C GLN A 126 8.83 -12.65 -1.20
N THR A 127 7.61 -12.77 -1.71
CA THR A 127 7.08 -11.94 -2.79
C THR A 127 5.95 -11.06 -2.27
N ILE A 128 6.09 -9.75 -2.43
CA ILE A 128 5.11 -8.75 -1.96
C ILE A 128 4.71 -7.87 -3.12
N VAL A 129 3.40 -7.73 -3.34
CA VAL A 129 2.82 -6.73 -4.23
C VAL A 129 2.37 -5.55 -3.38
N ASN A 130 2.90 -4.36 -3.69
CA ASN A 130 2.51 -3.09 -3.09
C ASN A 130 1.85 -2.21 -4.14
N VAL A 131 0.67 -1.70 -3.86
CA VAL A 131 -0.05 -0.77 -4.72
C VAL A 131 -0.16 0.57 -4.02
N LEU A 132 0.24 1.65 -4.67
CA LEU A 132 0.04 3.02 -4.22
C LEU A 132 -1.02 3.71 -5.09
N PHE A 133 -2.09 4.19 -4.48
CA PHE A 133 -3.18 4.89 -5.17
C PHE A 133 -2.96 6.41 -5.20
N ALA A 134 -1.86 6.86 -5.80
CA ALA A 134 -1.48 8.27 -5.82
C ALA A 134 -2.45 9.18 -6.62
N HIS A 135 -2.66 10.39 -6.13
CA HIS A 135 -3.35 11.45 -6.85
C HIS A 135 -2.36 12.32 -7.65
N PRO A 136 -2.82 13.02 -8.71
CA PRO A 136 -1.99 13.97 -9.46
C PRO A 136 -1.30 15.00 -8.54
N PRO A 137 -0.04 15.39 -8.84
CA PRO A 137 0.72 15.11 -10.07
C PRO A 137 1.39 13.73 -10.12
N HIS A 138 1.32 12.95 -9.05
CA HIS A 138 1.87 11.60 -9.01
C HIS A 138 0.92 10.60 -9.68
N THR A 139 1.47 9.45 -10.08
CA THR A 139 0.72 8.38 -10.73
C THR A 139 0.57 7.17 -9.84
N PRO A 140 -0.62 6.52 -9.82
CA PRO A 140 -0.78 5.24 -9.17
C PRO A 140 0.20 4.22 -9.72
N ALA A 141 0.72 3.39 -8.83
CA ALA A 141 1.74 2.40 -9.19
C ALA A 141 1.53 1.08 -8.45
N VAL A 142 2.04 0.02 -9.06
CA VAL A 142 2.13 -1.31 -8.46
C VAL A 142 3.58 -1.76 -8.54
N ASP A 143 4.18 -2.00 -7.39
CA ASP A 143 5.54 -2.50 -7.24
C ASP A 143 5.49 -3.96 -6.76
N VAL A 144 6.29 -4.81 -7.40
CA VAL A 144 6.43 -6.21 -7.04
C VAL A 144 7.84 -6.45 -6.54
N TYR A 145 7.93 -6.80 -5.27
CA TYR A 145 9.19 -7.14 -4.62
C TYR A 145 9.33 -8.64 -4.48
N ASP A 146 10.54 -9.15 -4.69
CA ASP A 146 10.89 -10.54 -4.47
C ASP A 146 12.31 -10.64 -3.90
N GLN A 147 12.45 -11.25 -2.73
CA GLN A 147 13.75 -11.49 -2.07
C GLN A 147 14.69 -10.28 -1.99
N GLY A 148 14.15 -9.09 -1.71
CA GLY A 148 14.90 -7.83 -1.59
C GLY A 148 15.08 -7.06 -2.90
N ARG A 149 14.44 -7.51 -3.98
CA ARG A 149 14.55 -6.93 -5.33
C ARG A 149 13.22 -6.39 -5.80
N LEU A 150 13.23 -5.25 -6.49
CA LEU A 150 12.07 -4.80 -7.28
C LEU A 150 12.08 -5.54 -8.62
N ILE A 151 11.22 -6.54 -8.79
CA ILE A 151 11.19 -7.40 -9.98
C ILE A 151 10.21 -6.91 -11.05
N ALA A 152 9.23 -6.07 -10.68
CA ALA A 152 8.35 -5.40 -11.62
C ALA A 152 7.80 -4.10 -11.03
N GLY A 153 7.62 -3.09 -11.89
CA GLY A 153 6.93 -1.84 -11.56
C GLY A 153 5.93 -1.50 -12.66
N TYR A 154 4.70 -1.19 -12.28
CA TYR A 154 3.62 -0.79 -13.18
C TYR A 154 3.17 0.62 -12.78
N SER A 155 2.99 1.51 -13.75
CA SER A 155 2.47 2.86 -13.51
C SER A 155 1.24 3.10 -14.38
N TYR A 156 0.26 3.81 -13.83
CA TYR A 156 -1.04 4.01 -14.45
C TYR A 156 -1.38 5.48 -14.57
N ALA A 157 -2.13 5.84 -15.62
CA ALA A 157 -2.60 7.21 -15.80
C ALA A 157 -3.63 7.63 -14.74
N SER A 158 -4.37 6.67 -14.17
CA SER A 158 -5.44 6.94 -13.21
C SER A 158 -5.64 5.80 -12.21
N ILE A 159 -6.25 6.11 -11.05
CA ILE A 159 -6.58 5.08 -10.05
C ILE A 159 -7.57 4.05 -10.62
N PRO A 160 -8.64 4.43 -11.33
CA PRO A 160 -9.54 3.45 -11.96
C PRO A 160 -8.83 2.48 -12.91
N ASP A 161 -7.84 2.93 -13.67
CA ASP A 161 -7.08 2.05 -14.58
C ASP A 161 -6.16 1.11 -13.79
N CYS A 162 -5.51 1.62 -12.74
CA CYS A 162 -4.72 0.79 -11.82
C CYS A 162 -5.58 -0.34 -11.22
N ARG A 163 -6.78 -0.02 -10.70
CA ARG A 163 -7.65 -1.02 -10.03
C ARG A 163 -8.03 -2.19 -10.94
N LYS A 164 -8.27 -1.95 -12.23
CA LYS A 164 -8.64 -2.99 -13.20
C LYS A 164 -7.54 -4.04 -13.38
N GLU A 165 -6.28 -3.65 -13.22
CA GLU A 165 -5.12 -4.51 -13.47
C GLU A 165 -4.63 -5.26 -12.22
N ILE A 166 -5.01 -4.82 -11.01
CA ILE A 166 -4.52 -5.42 -9.75
C ILE A 166 -4.78 -6.91 -9.71
N GLY A 167 -6.00 -7.37 -10.02
CA GLY A 167 -6.32 -8.81 -9.99
C GLY A 167 -5.44 -9.64 -10.93
N ILE A 168 -5.13 -9.11 -12.11
CA ILE A 168 -4.24 -9.76 -13.09
C ILE A 168 -2.80 -9.82 -12.56
N ILE A 169 -2.32 -8.73 -11.95
CA ILE A 169 -0.97 -8.66 -11.36
C ILE A 169 -0.84 -9.63 -10.19
N LEU A 170 -1.83 -9.68 -9.29
CA LEU A 170 -1.85 -10.64 -8.18
C LEU A 170 -1.84 -12.09 -8.71
N GLY A 171 -2.63 -12.36 -9.76
CA GLY A 171 -2.62 -13.64 -10.48
C GLY A 171 -1.23 -14.01 -10.98
N ARG A 172 -0.59 -13.08 -11.71
CA ARG A 172 0.71 -13.30 -12.34
C ARG A 172 1.84 -13.54 -11.34
N HIS A 173 1.91 -12.73 -10.29
CA HIS A 173 3.09 -12.70 -9.39
C HIS A 173 2.94 -13.55 -8.13
N LEU A 174 1.71 -13.78 -7.67
CA LEU A 174 1.47 -14.48 -6.40
C LEU A 174 0.74 -15.82 -6.56
N SER A 175 0.15 -16.09 -7.74
CA SER A 175 -0.62 -17.33 -7.98
C SER A 175 0.14 -18.41 -8.74
N ALA A 176 1.37 -18.14 -9.20
CA ALA A 176 2.21 -19.20 -9.74
C ALA A 176 2.55 -20.21 -8.63
N LEU A 177 2.34 -21.50 -8.90
CA LEU A 177 2.91 -22.59 -8.13
C LEU A 177 4.43 -22.47 -8.26
N SER A 178 5.15 -22.34 -7.14
CA SER A 178 6.56 -22.70 -7.12
C SER A 178 6.61 -24.21 -7.42
N THR A 179 6.85 -24.56 -8.69
CA THR A 179 7.24 -25.92 -9.10
C THR A 179 8.63 -26.25 -8.60
#